data_AF-A0A421CUB0-F1
#
_entry.id   AF-A0A421CUB0-F1
#
_cell.length_a   1.000
_cell.length_b   1.000
_cell.length_c   1.000
_cell.angle_alpha   90.00
_cell.angle_beta   90.00
_cell.angle_gamma   90.00
#
_symmetry.space_group_name_H-M   'P 1'
#
loop_
_entity.id
_entity.type
_entity.pdbx_description
1 polymer ?
#
loop_
_entity_poly.entity_id
_entity_poly.type
_entity_poly.pdbx_seq_one_letter_code
_entity_poly.pdbx_strand_id
1 'polypeptide(L)'
;MFIPYRGPSKTKDTNTRRAINAFVATEASSRRRKRRGDKVERGERQGTLHWLQIPGCHASKEPAIDERKDYREDNRQEGGGPSTQAMVVSRPVAAGRFYPFDGFASKGPLTARALSYYFDILLPHDAKALGLGEVGTRSFGRGLLSWASKHDLILHGLAAFTLCSLQSQDVTGNTSRAIMFHRNKVLLDLHSRLSQQQVDDVLIQGMALLIPVDDYLGHYEFGPVHLNGMRQVVKLRGGFDAVGSSDENAFGRYLRMSTLVITSLVEFHVQTAIRNDPTPLANGEFPHPPPVWEETALDLPPGFRDLTRRGYLSEEAIGIVRDFSHWLTTSRESEPTARQTWRCSMSRNLNNLEKCISVTLACLADDLRAMGTHPAALIFRKPQQRAEVLAAVTEVWNDPRLVECVIWMCTVVVTPQNRQIVCGEKQRQLLRKSILQRYSPSNWNDVRHILQRFFYDPSRENDWEEAWNLALAELPDMENNDDCYSALHQPYA
;
A
#
# COMPACT_ATOMS: atom_id res chain seq x y z
N MET A 1 12.04 -17.03 -22.83
CA MET A 1 11.96 -17.93 -21.65
C MET A 1 10.89 -17.35 -20.74
N PHE A 2 9.70 -17.97 -20.71
CA PHE A 2 8.52 -17.37 -20.08
C PHE A 2 8.63 -17.36 -18.56
N ILE A 3 8.10 -16.30 -17.95
CA ILE A 3 7.62 -16.33 -16.57
C ILE A 3 6.21 -16.93 -16.63
N PRO A 4 6.00 -18.22 -16.31
CA PRO A 4 4.67 -18.66 -16.01
C PRO A 4 4.27 -18.00 -14.68
N TYR A 5 3.20 -17.19 -14.68
CA TYR A 5 2.42 -16.89 -13.46
C TYR A 5 1.68 -18.17 -12.99
N ARG A 6 2.37 -19.30 -12.96
CA ARG A 6 1.95 -20.51 -12.26
C ARG A 6 2.69 -20.47 -10.93
N GLY A 7 2.13 -19.72 -9.97
CA GLY A 7 2.61 -19.80 -8.58
C GLY A 7 2.60 -21.27 -8.12
N PRO A 8 3.45 -21.65 -7.14
CA PRO A 8 3.49 -23.02 -6.63
C PRO A 8 2.10 -23.38 -6.07
N SER A 9 1.36 -24.19 -6.83
CA SER A 9 -0.03 -24.56 -6.49
C SER A 9 -0.12 -25.48 -5.27
N LYS A 10 1.02 -25.86 -4.68
CA LYS A 10 1.11 -26.86 -3.62
C LYS A 10 1.11 -26.27 -2.21
N THR A 11 1.26 -24.95 -2.05
CA THR A 11 1.27 -24.25 -0.74
C THR A 11 0.16 -23.22 -0.58
N LYS A 12 -0.78 -23.12 -1.54
CA LYS A 12 -1.90 -22.18 -1.41
C LYS A 12 -2.87 -22.62 -0.32
N ASP A 13 -3.26 -21.66 0.51
CA ASP A 13 -4.40 -21.76 1.42
C ASP A 13 -5.62 -22.35 0.66
N THR A 14 -6.27 -23.30 1.31
CA THR A 14 -7.44 -24.05 0.82
C THR A 14 -8.55 -23.11 0.35
N ASN A 15 -8.64 -21.92 0.96
CA ASN A 15 -9.61 -20.89 0.62
C ASN A 15 -9.31 -20.21 -0.73
N THR A 16 -8.04 -19.92 -1.03
CA THR A 16 -7.63 -19.35 -2.32
C THR A 16 -7.87 -20.33 -3.46
N ARG A 17 -7.65 -21.63 -3.23
CA ARG A 17 -7.93 -22.69 -4.22
C ARG A 17 -9.43 -22.82 -4.49
N ARG A 18 -10.28 -22.68 -3.46
CA ARG A 18 -11.74 -22.63 -3.62
C ARG A 18 -12.21 -21.40 -4.39
N ALA A 19 -11.68 -20.21 -4.08
CA ALA A 19 -12.04 -18.97 -4.79
C ALA A 19 -11.68 -19.01 -6.28
N ILE A 20 -10.49 -19.54 -6.63
CA ILE A 20 -10.07 -19.73 -8.01
C ILE A 20 -10.98 -20.74 -8.73
N ASN A 21 -11.30 -21.87 -8.09
CA ASN A 21 -12.20 -22.87 -8.67
C ASN A 21 -13.63 -22.33 -8.84
N ALA A 22 -14.13 -21.54 -7.90
CA ALA A 22 -15.44 -20.88 -7.99
C ALA A 22 -15.46 -19.89 -9.15
N PHE A 23 -14.44 -19.04 -9.29
CA PHE A 23 -14.33 -18.11 -10.40
C PHE A 23 -14.25 -18.82 -11.77
N VAL A 24 -13.43 -19.88 -11.88
CA VAL A 24 -13.33 -20.70 -13.10
C VAL A 24 -14.67 -21.38 -13.41
N ALA A 25 -15.41 -21.85 -12.40
CA ALA A 25 -16.74 -22.43 -12.58
C ALA A 25 -17.78 -21.38 -13.02
N THR A 26 -17.74 -20.17 -12.48
CA THR A 26 -18.59 -19.04 -12.91
C THR A 26 -18.29 -18.61 -14.35
N GLU A 27 -17.02 -18.59 -14.75
CA GLU A 27 -16.63 -18.26 -16.12
C GLU A 27 -17.04 -19.37 -17.12
N ALA A 28 -16.86 -20.63 -16.74
CA ALA A 28 -17.28 -21.78 -17.55
C ALA A 28 -18.80 -21.84 -17.74
N SER A 29 -19.57 -21.52 -16.69
CA SER A 29 -21.03 -21.45 -16.75
C SER A 29 -21.53 -20.25 -17.56
N SER A 30 -20.88 -19.08 -17.45
CA SER A 30 -21.16 -17.91 -18.31
C SER A 30 -20.90 -18.21 -19.80
N ARG A 31 -19.78 -18.87 -20.13
CA ARG A 31 -19.46 -19.30 -21.50
C ARG A 31 -20.46 -20.35 -22.03
N ARG A 32 -20.92 -21.28 -21.19
CA ARG A 32 -22.00 -22.23 -21.56
C ARG A 32 -23.34 -21.53 -21.81
N ARG A 33 -23.68 -20.51 -21.02
CA ARG A 33 -24.92 -19.75 -21.17
C ARG A 33 -24.90 -18.92 -22.45
N LYS A 34 -23.77 -18.29 -22.77
CA LYS A 34 -23.57 -17.56 -24.04
C LYS A 34 -23.69 -18.48 -25.26
N ARG A 35 -23.07 -19.67 -25.22
CA ARG A 35 -23.19 -20.68 -26.29
C ARG A 35 -24.58 -21.29 -26.43
N ARG A 36 -25.42 -21.26 -25.37
CA ARG A 36 -26.83 -21.69 -25.43
C ARG A 36 -27.75 -20.57 -25.94
N GLY A 37 -27.44 -19.31 -25.66
CA GLY A 37 -28.18 -18.15 -26.17
C GLY A 37 -28.04 -17.98 -27.69
N ASP A 38 -26.83 -18.17 -28.22
CA ASP A 38 -26.56 -18.02 -29.66
C ASP A 38 -27.20 -19.11 -30.56
N LYS A 39 -27.85 -20.13 -29.97
CA LYS A 39 -28.56 -21.18 -30.71
C LYS A 39 -30.08 -21.02 -30.79
N VAL A 40 -30.66 -20.05 -30.08
CA VAL A 40 -32.12 -19.87 -30.04
C VAL A 40 -32.60 -18.63 -30.82
N GLU A 41 -31.72 -17.68 -31.13
CA GLU A 41 -32.10 -16.45 -31.83
C GLU A 41 -31.72 -16.47 -33.33
N ARG A 42 -32.39 -17.34 -34.08
CA ARG A 42 -32.59 -17.17 -35.54
C ARG A 42 -34.03 -17.50 -35.87
N GLY A 43 -34.92 -16.55 -35.59
CA GLY A 43 -36.34 -16.63 -35.94
C GLY A 43 -37.06 -15.32 -35.63
N GLU A 44 -37.30 -14.54 -36.68
CA GLU A 44 -38.45 -13.65 -36.87
C GLU A 44 -38.65 -12.37 -36.01
N ARG A 45 -38.41 -11.23 -36.70
CA ARG A 45 -39.25 -10.01 -36.88
C ARG A 45 -39.94 -9.29 -35.70
N GLN A 46 -39.71 -7.96 -35.77
CA GLN A 46 -40.65 -6.83 -35.59
C GLN A 46 -41.15 -6.42 -34.19
N GLY A 47 -41.02 -5.11 -33.93
CA GLY A 47 -42.12 -4.32 -33.34
C GLY A 47 -41.99 -3.89 -31.88
N THR A 48 -41.56 -2.64 -31.70
CA THR A 48 -42.20 -1.56 -30.91
C THR A 48 -42.72 -1.79 -29.47
N LEU A 49 -42.39 -0.81 -28.60
CA LEU A 49 -43.10 -0.23 -27.43
C LEU A 49 -42.27 -0.27 -26.12
N HIS A 50 -41.83 0.90 -25.59
CA HIS A 50 -42.50 1.82 -24.62
C HIS A 50 -42.35 1.29 -23.16
N TRP A 51 -41.82 1.95 -22.11
CA TRP A 51 -41.86 3.32 -21.54
C TRP A 51 -40.65 3.48 -20.56
N LEU A 52 -40.13 4.67 -20.20
CA LEU A 52 -40.73 5.68 -19.31
C LEU A 52 -40.16 7.09 -19.53
N GLN A 53 -41.08 8.05 -19.55
CA GLN A 53 -40.89 9.49 -19.71
C GLN A 53 -40.38 10.16 -18.43
N ILE A 54 -39.58 11.21 -18.60
CA ILE A 54 -39.19 12.18 -17.58
C ILE A 54 -40.12 13.41 -17.73
N PRO A 55 -40.83 13.87 -16.70
CA PRO A 55 -41.59 15.11 -16.78
C PRO A 55 -40.67 16.34 -16.72
N GLY A 56 -40.75 17.15 -17.78
CA GLY A 56 -40.95 18.60 -17.72
C GLY A 56 -39.86 19.47 -17.10
N CYS A 57 -38.99 20.00 -17.97
CA CYS A 57 -38.28 21.25 -17.74
C CYS A 57 -39.21 22.43 -18.10
N HIS A 58 -39.44 23.37 -17.18
CA HIS A 58 -39.93 24.71 -17.52
C HIS A 58 -39.00 25.75 -16.88
N ALA A 59 -38.33 26.49 -17.75
CA ALA A 59 -37.69 27.76 -17.41
C ALA A 59 -38.76 28.86 -17.30
N SER A 60 -38.62 29.76 -16.33
CA SER A 60 -38.46 31.21 -16.59
C SER A 60 -38.53 32.07 -15.32
N LYS A 61 -37.56 33.00 -15.24
CA LYS A 61 -37.66 34.43 -14.84
C LYS A 61 -37.87 34.83 -13.37
N GLU A 62 -36.90 35.63 -12.92
CA GLU A 62 -36.98 36.79 -12.00
C GLU A 62 -38.33 37.55 -12.03
N PRO A 63 -38.76 38.17 -10.90
CA PRO A 63 -38.25 39.49 -10.53
C PRO A 63 -38.04 39.73 -9.01
N ALA A 64 -37.60 40.96 -8.72
CA ALA A 64 -37.02 41.48 -7.48
C ALA A 64 -38.01 42.15 -6.50
N ILE A 65 -37.46 42.60 -5.35
CA ILE A 65 -37.98 43.61 -4.38
C ILE A 65 -39.07 43.01 -3.43
N ASP A 66 -39.18 43.20 -2.11
CA ASP A 66 -38.69 44.21 -1.15
C ASP A 66 -38.71 43.70 0.31
N GLU A 67 -37.94 44.40 1.14
CA GLU A 67 -38.18 44.85 2.53
C GLU A 67 -38.96 44.05 3.61
N ARG A 68 -38.33 44.08 4.81
CA ARG A 68 -38.87 44.35 6.17
C ARG A 68 -39.37 43.20 7.08
N LYS A 69 -38.56 43.04 8.14
CA LYS A 69 -38.87 43.18 9.58
C LYS A 69 -39.82 42.21 10.30
N ASP A 70 -39.22 41.66 11.37
CA ASP A 70 -39.66 41.69 12.78
C ASP A 70 -40.56 40.59 13.38
N TYR A 71 -40.04 40.07 14.52
CA TYR A 71 -40.64 39.45 15.71
C TYR A 71 -41.74 38.37 15.50
N ARG A 72 -41.75 37.21 16.18
CA ARG A 72 -41.77 37.01 17.63
C ARG A 72 -41.74 35.50 17.98
N GLU A 73 -41.37 35.24 19.23
CA GLU A 73 -41.38 33.98 19.99
C GLU A 73 -42.73 33.23 19.96
N ASP A 74 -42.73 31.90 20.02
CA ASP A 74 -43.18 31.17 21.23
C ASP A 74 -42.94 29.65 21.14
N ASN A 75 -42.82 29.07 22.32
CA ASN A 75 -42.59 27.68 22.73
C ASN A 75 -43.40 26.59 22.00
N ARG A 76 -42.78 25.40 21.87
CA ARG A 76 -43.36 24.15 22.40
C ARG A 76 -42.37 22.97 22.41
N GLN A 77 -42.50 22.22 23.50
CA GLN A 77 -41.83 21.00 23.91
C GLN A 77 -42.01 19.80 22.96
N GLU A 78 -41.06 18.88 23.14
CA GLU A 78 -41.16 17.40 23.03
C GLU A 78 -41.18 16.76 21.65
N GLY A 79 -40.23 15.82 21.47
CA GLY A 79 -40.17 14.92 20.33
C GLY A 79 -38.82 14.26 20.18
N GLY A 80 -38.48 13.34 21.10
CA GLY A 80 -37.35 12.44 20.92
C GLY A 80 -37.52 11.60 19.66
N GLY A 81 -36.56 11.71 18.75
CA GLY A 81 -36.42 10.88 17.56
C GLY A 81 -34.95 10.58 17.32
N PRO A 82 -34.59 9.36 16.89
CA PRO A 82 -33.20 8.98 16.67
C PRO A 82 -32.62 9.89 15.58
N SER A 83 -31.57 10.64 15.94
CA SER A 83 -30.75 11.38 15.00
C SER A 83 -30.18 10.39 14.00
N THR A 84 -30.83 10.29 12.84
CA THR A 84 -30.25 9.68 11.67
C THR A 84 -29.13 10.63 11.28
N GLN A 85 -27.91 10.35 11.75
CA GLN A 85 -26.72 10.94 11.17
C GLN A 85 -26.78 10.59 9.69
N ALA A 86 -27.21 11.56 8.89
CA ALA A 86 -27.14 11.49 7.46
C ALA A 86 -25.70 11.11 7.15
N MET A 87 -25.51 9.93 6.55
CA MET A 87 -24.23 9.54 5.99
C MET A 87 -23.73 10.75 5.21
N VAL A 88 -22.62 11.31 5.67
CA VAL A 88 -21.86 12.28 4.89
C VAL A 88 -21.45 11.51 3.65
N VAL A 89 -22.25 11.63 2.59
CA VAL A 89 -21.91 11.14 1.27
C VAL A 89 -20.67 11.93 0.89
N SER A 90 -19.52 11.26 1.00
CA SER A 90 -18.24 11.74 0.51
C SER A 90 -18.49 12.40 -0.83
N ARG A 91 -18.27 13.73 -0.92
CA ARG A 91 -18.43 14.48 -2.17
C ARG A 91 -17.75 13.69 -3.30
N PRO A 92 -18.37 13.56 -4.49
CA PRO A 92 -17.73 12.91 -5.60
C PRO A 92 -16.38 13.60 -5.86
N VAL A 93 -15.30 12.84 -5.75
CA VAL A 93 -13.94 13.22 -6.12
C VAL A 93 -13.90 13.39 -7.64
N ALA A 94 -14.45 14.51 -8.10
CA ALA A 94 -14.50 14.99 -9.48
C ALA A 94 -15.27 16.33 -9.62
N ALA A 95 -15.75 16.96 -8.53
CA ALA A 95 -16.54 18.19 -8.62
C ALA A 95 -15.68 19.39 -9.10
N GLY A 96 -15.44 19.47 -10.42
CA GLY A 96 -14.95 20.69 -11.09
C GLY A 96 -13.83 20.53 -12.13
N ARG A 97 -13.23 19.35 -12.32
CA ARG A 97 -12.16 19.16 -13.31
C ARG A 97 -12.59 18.21 -14.43
N PHE A 98 -12.67 18.74 -15.65
CA PHE A 98 -12.93 17.95 -16.85
C PHE A 98 -11.62 17.29 -17.30
N TYR A 99 -11.54 15.99 -17.12
CA TYR A 99 -10.55 15.19 -17.81
C TYR A 99 -11.17 14.73 -19.14
N PRO A 100 -10.47 14.82 -20.28
CA PRO A 100 -10.98 14.41 -21.60
C PRO A 100 -11.06 12.88 -21.68
N PHE A 101 -11.98 12.33 -20.90
CA PHE A 101 -12.18 10.91 -20.63
C PHE A 101 -13.53 10.47 -21.18
N ASP A 102 -13.81 10.77 -22.44
CA ASP A 102 -15.00 10.22 -23.09
C ASP A 102 -14.93 8.69 -23.12
N GLY A 103 -15.94 8.02 -22.56
CA GLY A 103 -16.11 6.57 -22.64
C GLY A 103 -15.47 5.71 -21.52
N PHE A 104 -14.78 6.27 -20.52
CA PHE A 104 -14.12 5.45 -19.48
C PHE A 104 -15.07 4.67 -18.57
N ALA A 105 -16.31 5.13 -18.40
CA ALA A 105 -17.35 4.36 -17.70
C ALA A 105 -17.60 2.99 -18.37
N SER A 106 -17.28 2.85 -19.66
CA SER A 106 -17.38 1.58 -20.40
C SER A 106 -16.13 0.70 -20.30
N LYS A 107 -15.01 1.22 -19.80
CA LYS A 107 -13.71 0.52 -19.77
C LYS A 107 -13.56 -0.42 -18.58
N GLY A 108 -14.44 -0.36 -17.59
CA GLY A 108 -14.43 -1.27 -16.46
C GLY A 108 -15.13 -0.72 -15.22
N PRO A 109 -15.32 -1.57 -14.21
CA PRO A 109 -15.86 -1.14 -12.92
C PRO A 109 -14.94 -0.11 -12.27
N LEU A 110 -15.53 0.99 -11.76
CA LEU A 110 -14.85 2.04 -11.00
C LEU A 110 -13.68 2.74 -11.71
N THR A 111 -13.49 2.55 -13.03
CA THR A 111 -12.37 3.14 -13.78
C THR A 111 -12.34 4.66 -13.69
N ALA A 112 -13.48 5.32 -13.91
CA ALA A 112 -13.58 6.78 -13.84
C ALA A 112 -13.25 7.30 -12.42
N ARG A 113 -13.79 6.66 -11.39
CA ARG A 113 -13.50 7.00 -9.99
C ARG A 113 -12.00 6.85 -9.67
N ALA A 114 -11.39 5.77 -10.13
CA ALA A 114 -9.97 5.51 -9.93
C ALA A 114 -9.10 6.60 -10.59
N LEU A 115 -9.35 6.92 -11.87
CA LEU A 115 -8.56 7.92 -12.57
C LEU A 115 -8.74 9.33 -12.00
N SER A 116 -9.97 9.74 -11.69
CA SER A 116 -10.21 11.04 -11.04
C SER A 116 -9.47 11.13 -9.72
N TYR A 117 -9.56 10.10 -8.87
CA TYR A 117 -8.82 10.07 -7.61
C TYR A 117 -7.30 10.11 -7.82
N TYR A 118 -6.77 9.40 -8.83
CA TYR A 118 -5.34 9.45 -9.12
C TYR A 118 -4.89 10.87 -9.45
N PHE A 119 -5.54 11.52 -10.41
CA PHE A 119 -5.10 12.84 -10.88
C PHE A 119 -5.39 13.98 -9.89
N ASP A 120 -6.47 13.88 -9.12
CA ASP A 120 -6.84 14.90 -8.14
C ASP A 120 -6.11 14.74 -6.80
N ILE A 121 -5.86 13.50 -6.35
CA ILE A 121 -5.33 13.21 -5.03
C ILE A 121 -3.92 12.62 -5.10
N LEU A 122 -3.70 11.51 -5.81
CA LEU A 122 -2.40 10.81 -5.75
C LEU A 122 -1.28 11.55 -6.50
N LEU A 123 -1.55 12.10 -7.69
CA LEU A 123 -0.56 12.71 -8.56
C LEU A 123 0.26 13.83 -7.86
N PRO A 124 -0.34 14.77 -7.11
CA PRO A 124 0.43 15.74 -6.32
C PRO A 124 1.41 15.09 -5.33
N HIS A 125 1.02 13.99 -4.68
CA HIS A 125 1.87 13.28 -3.73
C HIS A 125 2.96 12.47 -4.43
N ASP A 126 2.64 11.78 -5.53
CA ASP A 126 3.62 11.06 -6.36
C ASP A 126 4.68 12.04 -6.88
N ALA A 127 4.24 13.19 -7.40
CA ALA A 127 5.14 14.22 -7.91
C ALA A 127 6.04 14.79 -6.81
N LYS A 128 5.51 15.02 -5.61
CA LYS A 128 6.28 15.43 -4.44
C LYS A 128 7.29 14.37 -4.02
N ALA A 129 6.91 13.10 -4.00
CA ALA A 129 7.79 11.98 -3.68
C ALA A 129 8.93 11.82 -4.70
N LEU A 130 8.67 12.18 -5.96
CA LEU A 130 9.63 12.24 -7.06
C LEU A 130 10.48 13.52 -7.08
N GLY A 131 10.26 14.47 -6.15
CA GLY A 131 10.99 15.73 -6.08
C GLY A 131 10.63 16.71 -7.22
N LEU A 132 9.42 16.61 -7.76
CA LEU A 132 8.97 17.46 -8.86
C LEU A 132 8.39 18.78 -8.33
N GLY A 133 8.85 19.90 -8.89
CA GLY A 133 8.17 21.19 -8.75
C GLY A 133 6.89 21.23 -9.59
N GLU A 134 6.10 22.30 -9.46
CA GLU A 134 4.77 22.41 -10.09
C GLU A 134 4.75 22.18 -11.61
N VAL A 135 5.78 22.67 -12.33
CA VAL A 135 5.90 22.47 -13.78
C VAL A 135 6.16 21.00 -14.09
N GLY A 136 7.03 20.35 -13.32
CA GLY A 136 7.31 18.92 -13.42
C GLY A 136 6.08 18.07 -13.14
N THR A 137 5.33 18.39 -12.08
CA THR A 137 4.05 17.74 -11.73
C THR A 137 3.04 17.84 -12.87
N ARG A 138 2.86 19.02 -13.46
CA ARG A 138 1.95 19.22 -14.60
C ARG A 138 2.38 18.44 -15.83
N SER A 139 3.69 18.42 -16.13
CA SER A 139 4.23 17.64 -17.26
C SER A 139 4.05 16.14 -17.06
N PHE A 140 4.40 15.63 -15.88
CA PHE A 140 4.24 14.24 -15.50
C PHE A 140 2.78 13.80 -15.58
N GLY A 141 1.87 14.58 -15.00
CA GLY A 141 0.44 14.33 -15.06
C GLY A 141 -0.12 14.32 -16.49
N ARG A 142 0.27 15.28 -17.33
CA ARG A 142 -0.15 15.33 -18.75
C ARG A 142 0.38 14.13 -19.55
N GLY A 143 1.64 13.75 -19.35
CA GLY A 143 2.23 12.59 -20.01
C GLY A 143 1.50 11.30 -19.64
N LEU A 144 1.31 11.07 -18.34
CA LEU A 144 0.61 9.89 -17.84
C LEU A 144 -0.86 9.84 -18.28
N LEU A 145 -1.54 11.00 -18.28
CA LEU A 145 -2.89 11.14 -18.80
C LEU A 145 -2.97 10.77 -20.28
N SER A 146 -2.04 11.27 -21.09
CA SER A 146 -1.97 10.95 -22.52
C SER A 146 -1.75 9.45 -22.73
N TRP A 147 -0.85 8.84 -21.98
CA TRP A 147 -0.58 7.40 -22.07
C TRP A 147 -1.78 6.56 -21.64
N ALA A 148 -2.43 6.91 -20.52
CA ALA A 148 -3.64 6.23 -20.07
C ALA A 148 -4.80 6.37 -21.08
N SER A 149 -4.86 7.45 -21.86
CA SER A 149 -5.87 7.59 -22.92
C SER A 149 -5.58 6.75 -24.17
N LYS A 150 -4.31 6.44 -24.45
CA LYS A 150 -3.87 5.73 -25.67
C LYS A 150 -3.60 4.25 -25.47
N HIS A 151 -3.30 3.83 -24.23
CA HIS A 151 -2.85 2.50 -23.92
C HIS A 151 -3.68 1.90 -22.79
N ASP A 152 -4.54 0.92 -23.15
CA ASP A 152 -5.40 0.21 -22.19
C ASP A 152 -4.56 -0.45 -21.07
N LEU A 153 -3.34 -0.94 -21.35
CA LEU A 153 -2.39 -1.41 -20.35
C LEU A 153 -2.16 -0.39 -19.22
N ILE A 154 -1.87 0.86 -19.59
CA ILE A 154 -1.56 1.93 -18.63
C ILE A 154 -2.83 2.35 -17.89
N LEU A 155 -3.95 2.48 -18.61
CA LEU A 155 -5.26 2.78 -18.04
C LEU A 155 -5.63 1.78 -16.95
N HIS A 156 -5.58 0.48 -17.27
CA HIS A 156 -5.97 -0.56 -16.32
C HIS A 156 -4.95 -0.68 -15.18
N GLY A 157 -3.65 -0.53 -15.45
CA GLY A 157 -2.61 -0.53 -14.42
C GLY A 157 -2.78 0.61 -13.42
N LEU A 158 -3.02 1.82 -13.91
CA LEU A 158 -3.22 3.01 -13.09
C LEU A 158 -4.51 2.92 -12.28
N ALA A 159 -5.59 2.41 -12.89
CA ALA A 159 -6.84 2.18 -12.18
C ALA A 159 -6.68 1.14 -11.07
N ALA A 160 -6.02 0.01 -11.33
CA ALA A 160 -5.77 -1.02 -10.31
C ALA A 160 -4.95 -0.46 -9.15
N PHE A 161 -3.82 0.21 -9.45
CA PHE A 161 -2.96 0.85 -8.46
C PHE A 161 -3.73 1.84 -7.59
N THR A 162 -4.54 2.69 -8.21
CA THR A 162 -5.30 3.70 -7.48
C THR A 162 -6.38 3.07 -6.60
N LEU A 163 -7.07 2.05 -7.10
CA LEU A 163 -8.10 1.36 -6.30
C LEU A 163 -7.49 0.63 -5.09
N CYS A 164 -6.25 0.15 -5.16
CA CYS A 164 -5.55 -0.40 -3.99
C CYS A 164 -5.39 0.63 -2.86
N SER A 165 -5.22 1.93 -3.18
CA SER A 165 -5.18 3.00 -2.17
C SER A 165 -6.55 3.35 -1.58
N LEU A 166 -7.64 2.94 -2.24
CA LEU A 166 -9.02 3.23 -1.84
C LEU A 166 -9.71 2.04 -1.15
N GLN A 167 -9.13 0.84 -1.21
CA GLN A 167 -9.82 -0.38 -0.78
C GLN A 167 -10.24 -0.36 0.70
N SER A 168 -9.45 0.26 1.59
CA SER A 168 -9.79 0.38 3.01
C SER A 168 -11.06 1.18 3.27
N GLN A 169 -11.53 1.95 2.28
CA GLN A 169 -12.74 2.78 2.38
C GLN A 169 -14.00 2.06 1.87
N ASP A 170 -13.89 0.84 1.34
CA ASP A 170 -15.00 0.14 0.70
C ASP A 170 -15.38 -1.18 1.39
N VAL A 171 -16.43 -1.09 2.22
CA VAL A 171 -17.03 -2.22 2.95
C VAL A 171 -17.79 -3.17 2.01
N THR A 172 -18.16 -2.73 0.81
CA THR A 172 -19.01 -3.52 -0.11
C THR A 172 -18.26 -4.57 -0.93
N GLY A 173 -16.92 -4.54 -0.90
CA GLY A 173 -16.06 -5.41 -1.72
C GLY A 173 -16.07 -5.08 -3.21
N ASN A 174 -16.76 -4.03 -3.65
CA ASN A 174 -16.80 -3.58 -5.04
C ASN A 174 -15.41 -3.21 -5.57
N THR A 175 -14.63 -2.53 -4.74
CA THR A 175 -13.26 -2.07 -5.03
C THR A 175 -12.33 -3.25 -5.22
N SER A 176 -12.41 -4.28 -4.37
CA SER A 176 -11.64 -5.51 -4.54
C SER A 176 -11.93 -6.21 -5.88
N ARG A 177 -13.23 -6.33 -6.25
CA ARG A 177 -13.63 -6.89 -7.56
C ARG A 177 -13.11 -6.05 -8.73
N ALA A 178 -13.13 -4.72 -8.60
CA ALA A 178 -12.62 -3.81 -9.62
C ALA A 178 -11.09 -3.91 -9.76
N ILE A 179 -10.34 -3.99 -8.65
CA ILE A 179 -8.89 -4.23 -8.64
C ILE A 179 -8.57 -5.50 -9.43
N MET A 180 -9.25 -6.61 -9.12
CA MET A 180 -9.04 -7.88 -9.81
C MET A 180 -9.38 -7.82 -11.31
N PHE A 181 -10.45 -7.13 -11.69
CA PHE A 181 -10.79 -6.91 -13.10
C PHE A 181 -9.66 -6.18 -13.84
N HIS A 182 -9.22 -5.05 -13.29
CA HIS A 182 -8.19 -4.22 -13.90
C HIS A 182 -6.83 -4.94 -13.96
N ARG A 183 -6.44 -5.62 -12.87
CA ARG A 183 -5.25 -6.48 -12.82
C ARG A 183 -5.26 -7.56 -13.91
N ASN A 184 -6.38 -8.25 -14.10
CA ASN A 184 -6.49 -9.29 -15.12
C ASN A 184 -6.34 -8.72 -16.53
N LYS A 185 -6.85 -7.51 -16.80
CA LYS A 185 -6.65 -6.82 -18.08
C LYS A 185 -5.18 -6.49 -18.32
N VAL A 186 -4.49 -5.97 -17.30
CA VAL A 186 -3.04 -5.70 -17.35
C VAL A 186 -2.26 -6.97 -17.67
N LEU A 187 -2.51 -8.07 -16.95
CA LEU A 187 -1.83 -9.34 -17.18
C LEU A 187 -2.04 -9.89 -18.59
N LEU A 188 -3.26 -9.80 -19.14
CA LEU A 188 -3.55 -10.25 -20.50
C LEU A 188 -2.79 -9.44 -21.55
N ASP A 189 -2.78 -8.11 -21.42
CA ASP A 189 -2.07 -7.22 -22.37
C ASP A 189 -0.54 -7.38 -22.25
N LEU A 190 0.00 -7.43 -21.02
CA LEU A 190 1.41 -7.76 -20.79
C LEU A 190 1.81 -9.09 -21.45
N HIS A 191 0.99 -10.13 -21.27
CA HIS A 191 1.26 -11.43 -21.88
C HIS A 191 1.24 -11.37 -23.40
N SER A 192 0.24 -10.70 -23.99
CA SER A 192 0.14 -10.49 -25.43
C SER A 192 1.38 -9.79 -25.98
N ARG A 193 1.78 -8.65 -25.39
CA ARG A 193 2.97 -7.88 -25.81
C ARG A 193 4.25 -8.68 -25.71
N LEU A 194 4.45 -9.37 -24.58
CA LEU A 194 5.62 -10.23 -24.38
C LEU A 194 5.66 -11.38 -25.38
N SER A 195 4.53 -12.01 -25.71
CA SER A 195 4.46 -13.08 -26.72
C SER A 195 4.81 -12.58 -28.13
N GLN A 196 4.50 -11.32 -28.42
CA GLN A 196 4.81 -10.64 -29.68
C GLN A 196 6.22 -10.00 -29.67
N GLN A 197 6.98 -10.19 -28.58
CA GLN A 197 8.30 -9.58 -28.36
C GLN A 197 8.28 -8.05 -28.43
N GLN A 198 7.13 -7.44 -28.14
CA GLN A 198 6.99 -5.99 -28.08
C GLN A 198 7.51 -5.47 -26.75
N VAL A 199 8.77 -5.03 -26.75
CA VAL A 199 9.44 -4.43 -25.59
C VAL A 199 9.56 -2.93 -25.80
N ASP A 200 8.58 -2.20 -25.29
CA ASP A 200 8.49 -0.73 -25.36
C ASP A 200 8.35 -0.11 -23.95
N ASP A 201 8.39 1.22 -23.90
CA ASP A 201 8.26 1.95 -22.64
C ASP A 201 6.86 1.80 -22.00
N VAL A 202 5.84 1.48 -22.81
CA VAL A 202 4.48 1.16 -22.36
C VAL A 202 4.45 -0.17 -21.59
N LEU A 203 5.16 -1.19 -22.08
CA LEU A 203 5.33 -2.46 -21.37
C LEU A 203 6.03 -2.25 -20.02
N ILE A 204 7.11 -1.47 -20.00
CA ILE A 204 7.89 -1.18 -18.77
C ILE A 204 6.99 -0.47 -17.75
N GLN A 205 6.26 0.57 -18.15
CA GLN A 205 5.33 1.27 -17.26
C GLN A 205 4.19 0.37 -16.78
N GLY A 206 3.65 -0.49 -17.66
CA GLY A 206 2.64 -1.47 -17.29
C GLY A 206 3.13 -2.44 -16.21
N MET A 207 4.37 -2.90 -16.32
CA MET A 207 5.01 -3.72 -15.27
C MET A 207 5.24 -2.91 -13.99
N ALA A 208 5.70 -1.67 -14.09
CA ALA A 208 5.93 -0.79 -12.94
C ALA A 208 4.64 -0.50 -12.16
N LEU A 209 3.48 -0.47 -12.83
CA LEU A 209 2.16 -0.35 -12.20
C LEU A 209 1.64 -1.68 -11.64
N LEU A 210 1.88 -2.80 -12.33
CA LEU A 210 1.39 -4.11 -11.89
C LEU A 210 2.09 -4.60 -10.62
N ILE A 211 3.41 -4.45 -10.54
CA ILE A 211 4.22 -4.94 -9.42
C ILE A 211 3.68 -4.49 -8.05
N PRO A 212 3.48 -3.18 -7.77
CA PRO A 212 2.94 -2.74 -6.50
C PRO A 212 1.50 -3.22 -6.25
N VAL A 213 0.71 -3.46 -7.30
CA VAL A 213 -0.64 -4.05 -7.19
C VAL A 213 -0.56 -5.51 -6.76
N ASP A 214 0.28 -6.32 -7.41
CA ASP A 214 0.50 -7.73 -7.05
C ASP A 214 1.04 -7.84 -5.63
N ASP A 215 1.99 -6.98 -5.28
CA ASP A 215 2.60 -6.92 -3.98
C ASP A 215 1.58 -6.51 -2.89
N TYR A 216 0.69 -5.56 -3.17
CA TYR A 216 -0.42 -5.17 -2.29
C TYR A 216 -1.44 -6.29 -2.09
N LEU A 217 -1.77 -7.04 -3.14
CA LEU A 217 -2.71 -8.17 -3.07
C LEU A 217 -2.13 -9.41 -2.36
N GLY A 218 -0.92 -9.31 -1.82
CA GLY A 218 -0.26 -10.39 -1.09
C GLY A 218 0.38 -11.42 -2.00
N HIS A 219 0.62 -11.12 -3.29
CA HIS A 219 1.38 -11.97 -4.20
C HIS A 219 2.90 -11.70 -4.11
N TYR A 220 3.39 -11.53 -2.87
CA TYR A 220 4.79 -11.16 -2.61
C TYR A 220 5.77 -12.25 -3.09
N GLU A 221 5.31 -13.51 -3.22
CA GLU A 221 6.10 -14.60 -3.80
C GLU A 221 6.50 -14.36 -5.26
N PHE A 222 5.81 -13.45 -5.96
CA PHE A 222 6.18 -13.05 -7.31
C PHE A 222 7.32 -12.02 -7.32
N GLY A 223 7.77 -11.52 -6.18
CA GLY A 223 8.87 -10.54 -6.09
C GLY A 223 10.11 -10.91 -6.92
N PRO A 224 10.73 -12.09 -6.72
CA PRO A 224 11.92 -12.50 -7.51
C PRO A 224 11.65 -12.57 -9.01
N VAL A 225 10.43 -12.98 -9.37
CA VAL A 225 9.98 -13.15 -10.75
C VAL A 225 9.76 -11.79 -11.42
N HIS A 226 9.06 -10.87 -10.75
CA HIS A 226 8.89 -9.49 -11.19
C HIS A 226 10.22 -8.78 -11.38
N LEU A 227 11.14 -8.92 -10.42
CA LEU A 227 12.46 -8.32 -10.49
C LEU A 227 13.26 -8.83 -11.69
N ASN A 228 13.31 -10.15 -11.87
CA ASN A 228 13.99 -10.75 -13.02
C ASN A 228 13.33 -10.32 -14.35
N GLY A 229 11.99 -10.33 -14.41
CA GLY A 229 11.24 -9.88 -15.57
C GLY A 229 11.54 -8.43 -15.93
N MET A 230 11.50 -7.52 -14.95
CA MET A 230 11.79 -6.10 -15.16
C MET A 230 13.23 -5.90 -15.69
N ARG A 231 14.22 -6.54 -15.07
CA ARG A 231 15.62 -6.49 -15.52
C ARG A 231 15.80 -7.01 -16.95
N GLN A 232 15.12 -8.09 -17.32
CA GLN A 232 15.16 -8.63 -18.68
C GLN A 232 14.52 -7.70 -19.69
N VAL A 233 13.35 -7.13 -19.39
CA VAL A 233 12.67 -6.18 -20.27
C VAL A 233 13.50 -4.91 -20.46
N VAL A 234 14.09 -4.36 -19.39
CA VAL A 234 15.01 -3.21 -19.48
C VAL A 234 16.24 -3.55 -20.33
N LYS A 235 16.82 -4.75 -20.17
CA LYS A 235 17.94 -5.20 -21.01
C LYS A 235 17.54 -5.29 -22.48
N LEU A 236 16.38 -5.87 -22.77
CA LEU A 236 15.85 -5.99 -24.14
C LEU A 236 15.49 -4.64 -24.76
N ARG A 237 15.12 -3.64 -23.95
CA ARG A 237 14.86 -2.26 -24.39
C ARG A 237 16.11 -1.54 -24.90
N GLY A 238 17.31 -2.06 -24.58
CA GLY A 238 18.61 -1.45 -24.89
C GLY A 238 19.40 -1.02 -23.65
N GLY A 239 18.99 -1.44 -22.46
CA GLY A 239 19.59 -1.01 -21.20
C GLY A 239 18.80 0.12 -20.52
N PHE A 240 19.26 0.52 -19.33
CA PHE A 240 18.53 1.50 -18.51
C PHE A 240 18.43 2.88 -19.17
N ASP A 241 19.46 3.31 -19.88
CA ASP A 241 19.47 4.60 -20.58
C ASP A 241 18.44 4.66 -21.72
N ALA A 242 18.09 3.51 -22.29
CA ALA A 242 17.07 3.41 -23.34
C ALA A 242 15.63 3.52 -22.81
N VAL A 243 15.41 3.31 -21.50
CA VAL A 243 14.09 3.40 -20.87
C VAL A 243 13.59 4.85 -20.95
N GLY A 244 12.36 5.04 -21.44
CA GLY A 244 11.76 6.37 -21.56
C GLY A 244 12.17 7.15 -22.81
N SER A 245 13.00 6.56 -23.69
CA SER A 245 13.40 7.22 -24.94
C SER A 245 12.27 7.36 -25.95
N SER A 246 11.14 6.65 -25.79
CA SER A 246 9.96 6.80 -26.66
C SER A 246 9.25 8.14 -26.48
N ASP A 247 9.44 8.82 -25.34
CA ASP A 247 8.78 10.10 -25.02
C ASP A 247 9.62 10.90 -24.02
N GLU A 248 10.85 11.25 -24.40
CA GLU A 248 11.86 11.84 -23.51
C GLU A 248 11.41 13.18 -22.89
N ASN A 249 10.60 13.95 -23.63
CA ASN A 249 10.17 15.29 -23.24
C ASN A 249 8.91 15.33 -22.35
N ALA A 250 8.01 14.34 -22.42
CA ALA A 250 6.80 14.36 -21.61
C ALA A 250 6.87 13.45 -20.37
N PHE A 251 7.33 12.20 -20.54
CA PHE A 251 7.22 11.16 -19.51
C PHE A 251 8.51 10.34 -19.29
N GLY A 252 9.42 10.31 -20.25
CA GLY A 252 10.56 9.40 -20.29
C GLY A 252 11.47 9.45 -19.07
N ARG A 253 11.82 10.65 -18.60
CA ARG A 253 12.62 10.83 -17.38
C ARG A 253 11.90 10.26 -16.14
N TYR A 254 10.59 10.43 -16.06
CA TYR A 254 9.79 9.94 -14.94
C TYR A 254 9.62 8.42 -14.98
N LEU A 255 9.55 7.83 -16.17
CA LEU A 255 9.55 6.38 -16.33
C LEU A 255 10.84 5.74 -15.80
N ARG A 256 12.01 6.32 -16.10
CA ARG A 256 13.29 5.84 -15.53
C ARG A 256 13.26 5.86 -14.01
N MET A 257 12.82 6.97 -13.42
CA MET A 257 12.72 7.11 -11.98
C MET A 257 11.72 6.11 -11.36
N SER A 258 10.53 5.97 -11.94
CA SER A 258 9.53 5.00 -11.51
C SER A 258 10.08 3.57 -11.56
N THR A 259 10.79 3.22 -12.64
CA THR A 259 11.43 1.90 -12.79
C THR A 259 12.46 1.64 -11.68
N LEU A 260 13.29 2.63 -11.33
CA LEU A 260 14.25 2.51 -10.22
C LEU A 260 13.54 2.33 -8.86
N VAL A 261 12.53 3.14 -8.59
CA VAL A 261 11.77 3.07 -7.33
C VAL A 261 11.12 1.70 -7.17
N ILE A 262 10.46 1.19 -8.21
CA ILE A 262 9.80 -0.11 -8.17
C ILE A 262 10.82 -1.25 -8.08
N THR A 263 11.93 -1.18 -8.81
CA THR A 263 13.00 -2.18 -8.75
C THR A 263 13.61 -2.24 -7.35
N SER A 264 13.94 -1.08 -6.77
CA SER A 264 14.46 -0.97 -5.40
C SER A 264 13.48 -1.48 -4.35
N LEU A 265 12.17 -1.18 -4.49
CA LEU A 265 11.12 -1.67 -3.61
C LEU A 265 11.05 -3.21 -3.61
N VAL A 266 11.03 -3.82 -4.81
CA VAL A 266 10.95 -5.28 -4.93
C VAL A 266 12.24 -5.94 -4.44
N GLU A 267 13.40 -5.38 -4.76
CA GLU A 267 14.69 -5.87 -4.26
C GLU A 267 14.71 -5.89 -2.74
N PHE A 268 14.29 -4.79 -2.11
CA PHE A 268 14.17 -4.69 -0.66
C PHE A 268 13.26 -5.80 -0.12
N HIS A 269 12.04 -5.95 -0.65
CA HIS A 269 11.12 -7.00 -0.20
C HIS A 269 11.67 -8.42 -0.35
N VAL A 270 12.37 -8.71 -1.45
CA VAL A 270 13.01 -10.01 -1.68
C VAL A 270 14.15 -10.26 -0.68
N GLN A 271 14.95 -9.23 -0.35
CA GLN A 271 16.05 -9.33 0.61
C GLN A 271 15.56 -9.46 2.05
N THR A 272 14.44 -8.81 2.39
CA THR A 272 13.85 -8.84 3.74
C THR A 272 12.87 -9.98 3.98
N ALA A 273 12.67 -10.87 3.01
CA ALA A 273 11.81 -12.03 3.20
C ALA A 273 12.32 -12.91 4.37
N ILE A 274 11.46 -13.14 5.36
CA ILE A 274 11.76 -13.97 6.52
C ILE A 274 11.94 -15.42 6.06
N ARG A 275 12.99 -16.07 6.58
CA ARG A 275 13.26 -17.49 6.32
C ARG A 275 12.54 -18.32 7.38
N ASN A 276 11.86 -19.37 6.95
CA ASN A 276 11.25 -20.36 7.85
C ASN A 276 12.27 -21.33 8.43
N ASP A 277 13.48 -21.36 7.88
CA ASP A 277 14.56 -22.17 8.44
C ASP A 277 15.01 -21.52 9.74
N PRO A 278 15.10 -22.27 10.86
CA PRO A 278 15.63 -21.78 12.12
C PRO A 278 17.09 -21.42 11.88
N THR A 279 17.33 -20.16 11.52
CA THR A 279 18.67 -19.60 11.54
C THR A 279 18.89 -19.28 13.00
N PRO A 280 19.81 -19.96 13.71
CA PRO A 280 20.09 -19.60 15.08
C PRO A 280 20.41 -18.10 15.09
N LEU A 281 19.68 -17.31 15.89
CA LEU A 281 20.23 -16.04 16.34
C LEU A 281 21.61 -16.39 16.86
N ALA A 282 22.65 -15.74 16.33
CA ALA A 282 24.03 -16.08 16.63
C ALA A 282 24.12 -16.41 18.12
N ASN A 283 24.38 -17.69 18.44
CA ASN A 283 24.47 -18.12 19.82
C ASN A 283 25.46 -17.15 20.46
N GLY A 284 25.07 -16.51 21.57
CA GLY A 284 25.84 -15.47 22.27
C GLY A 284 27.19 -15.94 22.85
N GLU A 285 27.79 -16.96 22.24
CA GLU A 285 29.13 -17.47 22.43
C GLU A 285 29.99 -17.14 21.20
N PHE A 286 29.96 -15.90 20.72
CA PHE A 286 31.16 -15.39 20.07
C PHE A 286 32.18 -15.14 21.19
N PRO A 287 33.37 -15.76 21.14
CA PRO A 287 34.43 -15.53 22.13
C PRO A 287 34.95 -14.10 21.92
N HIS A 288 34.27 -13.14 22.54
CA HIS A 288 34.42 -11.70 22.39
C HIS A 288 34.14 -11.19 20.95
N PRO A 289 33.22 -10.20 20.77
CA PRO A 289 33.20 -9.46 19.51
C PRO A 289 34.60 -8.84 19.29
N PRO A 290 35.16 -8.87 18.06
CA PRO A 290 36.42 -8.20 17.76
C PRO A 290 36.40 -6.76 18.28
N PRO A 291 37.49 -6.25 18.87
CA PRO A 291 37.55 -4.88 19.41
C PRO A 291 37.14 -3.80 18.38
N VAL A 292 37.34 -4.08 17.09
CA VAL A 292 36.91 -3.24 15.96
C VAL A 292 35.39 -3.03 15.93
N TRP A 293 34.57 -4.00 16.37
CA TRP A 293 33.12 -3.89 16.39
C TRP A 293 32.62 -2.99 17.52
N GLU A 294 33.34 -2.95 18.65
CA GLU A 294 32.97 -2.07 19.77
C GLU A 294 33.23 -0.60 19.44
N GLU A 295 34.39 -0.28 18.86
CA GLU A 295 34.70 1.08 18.42
C GLU A 295 33.71 1.58 17.37
N THR A 296 33.37 0.73 16.41
CA THR A 296 32.48 1.09 15.30
C THR A 296 31.00 1.21 15.70
N ALA A 297 30.63 0.74 16.90
CA ALA A 297 29.28 0.86 17.45
C ALA A 297 29.10 2.04 18.42
N LEU A 298 30.16 2.81 18.73
CA LEU A 298 30.11 3.92 19.70
C LEU A 298 29.19 5.06 19.28
N ASP A 299 29.00 5.26 17.97
CA ASP A 299 28.14 6.31 17.41
C ASP A 299 26.68 5.87 17.24
N LEU A 300 26.35 4.61 17.60
CA LEU A 300 25.00 4.08 17.49
C LEU A 300 24.16 4.37 18.75
N PRO A 301 22.82 4.44 18.61
CA PRO A 301 21.92 4.51 19.75
C PRO A 301 22.20 3.39 20.77
N PRO A 302 22.03 3.64 22.09
CA PRO A 302 22.39 2.70 23.15
C PRO A 302 21.83 1.28 22.96
N GLY A 303 20.57 1.16 22.51
CA GLY A 303 19.92 -0.12 22.25
C GLY A 303 20.63 -0.93 21.16
N PHE A 304 21.04 -0.30 20.05
CA PHE A 304 21.80 -1.01 19.00
C PHE A 304 23.23 -1.34 19.42
N ARG A 305 23.84 -0.51 20.25
CA ARG A 305 25.16 -0.79 20.85
C ARG A 305 25.11 -2.02 21.75
N ASP A 306 24.07 -2.13 22.58
CA ASP A 306 23.87 -3.29 23.45
C ASP A 306 23.58 -4.56 22.66
N LEU A 307 22.79 -4.48 21.58
CA LEU A 307 22.57 -5.60 20.66
C LEU A 307 23.89 -6.05 19.99
N THR A 308 24.72 -5.10 19.59
CA THR A 308 26.04 -5.36 18.97
C THR A 308 26.98 -6.07 19.95
N ARG A 309 27.14 -5.54 21.17
CA ARG A 309 27.99 -6.12 22.22
C ARG A 309 27.59 -7.54 22.59
N ARG A 310 26.29 -7.86 22.50
CA ARG A 310 25.75 -9.18 22.78
C ARG A 310 25.81 -10.14 21.58
N GLY A 311 26.31 -9.68 20.44
CA GLY A 311 26.47 -10.51 19.23
C GLY A 311 25.18 -10.75 18.43
N TYR A 312 24.12 -9.97 18.64
CA TYR A 312 22.87 -10.12 17.88
C TYR A 312 22.94 -9.52 16.47
N LEU A 313 23.87 -8.58 16.24
CA LEU A 313 24.04 -7.89 14.98
C LEU A 313 25.37 -8.30 14.34
N SER A 314 25.31 -8.74 13.09
CA SER A 314 26.45 -8.90 12.21
C SER A 314 27.06 -7.55 11.85
N GLU A 315 28.31 -7.57 11.37
CA GLU A 315 28.99 -6.40 10.83
C GLU A 315 28.18 -5.70 9.73
N GLU A 316 27.49 -6.49 8.91
CA GLU A 316 26.64 -5.95 7.85
C GLU A 316 25.43 -5.20 8.41
N ALA A 317 24.74 -5.77 9.40
CA ALA A 317 23.62 -5.10 10.06
C ALA A 317 24.07 -3.81 10.78
N ILE A 318 25.25 -3.82 11.40
CA ILE A 318 25.86 -2.62 12.01
C ILE A 318 26.09 -1.55 10.93
N GLY A 319 26.59 -1.93 9.75
CA GLY A 319 26.74 -1.04 8.61
C GLY A 319 25.43 -0.40 8.16
N ILE A 320 24.35 -1.18 8.07
CA ILE A 320 23.00 -0.70 7.72
C ILE A 320 22.49 0.32 8.76
N VAL A 321 22.63 0.02 10.06
CA VAL A 321 22.20 0.91 11.15
C VAL A 321 23.00 2.22 11.12
N ARG A 322 24.31 2.16 10.83
CA ARG A 322 25.15 3.36 10.70
C ARG A 322 24.76 4.22 9.49
N ASP A 323 24.54 3.59 8.35
CA ASP A 323 24.07 4.27 7.14
C ASP A 323 22.74 4.99 7.40
N PHE A 324 21.81 4.35 8.11
CA PHE A 324 20.57 5.00 8.56
C PHE A 324 20.84 6.20 9.48
N SER A 325 21.75 6.07 10.45
CA SER A 325 22.12 7.17 11.36
C SER A 325 22.68 8.37 10.58
N HIS A 326 23.57 8.11 9.62
CA HIS A 326 24.13 9.15 8.76
C HIS A 326 23.06 9.81 7.89
N TRP A 327 22.18 9.02 7.28
CA TRP A 327 21.04 9.55 6.54
C TRP A 327 20.13 10.41 7.42
N LEU A 328 19.80 9.95 8.62
CA LEU A 328 18.90 10.65 9.54
C LEU A 328 19.49 12.00 9.98
N THR A 329 20.78 12.03 10.33
CA THR A 329 21.49 13.25 10.73
C THR A 329 21.58 14.26 9.58
N THR A 330 21.95 13.82 8.39
CA THR A 330 22.02 14.67 7.18
C THR A 330 20.63 15.19 6.78
N SER A 331 19.58 14.39 7.02
CA SER A 331 18.21 14.72 6.62
C SER A 331 17.47 15.64 7.60
N ARG A 332 17.97 15.83 8.83
CA ARG A 332 17.29 16.60 9.89
C ARG A 332 17.02 18.06 9.49
N GLU A 333 17.94 18.66 8.76
CA GLU A 333 17.87 20.07 8.33
C GLU A 333 16.97 20.27 7.10
N SER A 334 16.61 19.20 6.41
CA SER A 334 15.76 19.26 5.22
C SER A 334 14.28 19.14 5.58
N GLU A 335 13.44 19.88 4.86
CA GLU A 335 12.00 19.66 4.92
C GLU A 335 11.65 18.20 4.57
N PRO A 336 10.61 17.58 5.17
CA PRO A 336 10.20 16.20 4.89
C PRO A 336 9.96 15.91 3.40
N THR A 337 9.68 16.97 2.63
CA THR A 337 9.42 16.99 1.19
C THR A 337 10.69 16.88 0.36
N ALA A 338 11.82 17.37 0.88
CA ALA A 338 13.12 17.45 0.23
C ALA A 338 14.09 16.36 0.70
N ARG A 339 13.85 15.73 1.85
CA ARG A 339 14.64 14.58 2.34
C ARG A 339 14.71 13.50 1.27
N GLN A 340 15.85 12.84 1.09
CA GLN A 340 15.99 11.71 0.15
C GLN A 340 15.47 10.40 0.74
N THR A 341 15.04 9.44 -0.11
CA THR A 341 14.57 8.14 0.37
C THR A 341 15.74 7.36 0.93
N TRP A 342 15.64 6.90 2.17
CA TRP A 342 16.58 5.90 2.65
C TRP A 342 16.17 4.52 2.17
N ARG A 343 17.07 3.86 1.44
CA ARG A 343 17.00 2.46 1.07
C ARG A 343 18.41 1.91 1.17
N CYS A 344 18.63 0.95 2.06
CA CYS A 344 19.90 0.24 2.13
C CYS A 344 19.92 -0.91 1.13
N SER A 345 21.09 -1.14 0.52
CA SER A 345 21.35 -2.40 -0.18
C SER A 345 21.67 -3.47 0.85
N MET A 346 20.91 -4.56 0.87
CA MET A 346 21.14 -5.66 1.82
C MET A 346 21.74 -6.88 1.13
N SER A 347 22.64 -7.56 1.81
CA SER A 347 23.03 -8.92 1.47
C SER A 347 21.89 -9.88 1.77
N ARG A 348 22.01 -11.07 1.22
CA ARG A 348 21.09 -12.19 1.48
C ARG A 348 21.36 -12.87 2.82
N ASN A 349 22.42 -12.49 3.52
CA ASN A 349 22.94 -13.23 4.69
C ASN A 349 22.40 -12.74 6.03
N LEU A 350 21.57 -11.70 6.05
CA LEU A 350 20.94 -11.22 7.28
C LEU A 350 20.04 -12.29 7.92
N ASN A 351 20.13 -12.40 9.24
CA ASN A 351 19.21 -13.21 10.04
C ASN A 351 17.83 -12.53 10.14
N ASN A 352 16.83 -13.23 10.69
CA ASN A 352 15.46 -12.71 10.73
C ASN A 352 15.30 -11.47 11.65
N LEU A 353 16.04 -11.36 12.76
CA LEU A 353 16.06 -10.16 13.60
C LEU A 353 16.59 -8.95 12.81
N GLU A 354 17.72 -9.11 12.12
CA GLU A 354 18.34 -8.05 11.32
C GLU A 354 17.45 -7.61 10.16
N LYS A 355 16.72 -8.54 9.54
CA LYS A 355 15.69 -8.22 8.54
C LYS A 355 14.55 -7.42 9.16
N CYS A 356 14.05 -7.81 10.33
CA CYS A 356 13.03 -7.06 11.05
C CYS A 356 13.52 -5.65 11.39
N ILE A 357 14.76 -5.49 11.86
CA ILE A 357 15.36 -4.17 12.11
C ILE A 357 15.40 -3.35 10.81
N SER A 358 15.89 -3.92 9.72
CA SER A 358 16.00 -3.24 8.41
C SER A 358 14.63 -2.79 7.87
N VAL A 359 13.61 -3.64 8.01
CA VAL A 359 12.22 -3.31 7.67
C VAL A 359 11.69 -2.18 8.55
N THR A 360 11.95 -2.21 9.85
CA THR A 360 11.57 -1.15 10.79
C THR A 360 12.24 0.18 10.45
N LEU A 361 13.54 0.17 10.12
CA LEU A 361 14.25 1.37 9.66
C LEU A 361 13.63 1.93 8.39
N ALA A 362 13.27 1.08 7.42
CA ALA A 362 12.59 1.53 6.21
C ALA A 362 11.20 2.13 6.50
N CYS A 363 10.43 1.54 7.42
CA CYS A 363 9.17 2.13 7.90
C CYS A 363 9.38 3.53 8.48
N LEU A 364 10.38 3.69 9.34
CA LEU A 364 10.72 4.98 9.95
C LEU A 364 11.18 5.99 8.89
N ALA A 365 12.01 5.58 7.92
CA ALA A 365 12.41 6.45 6.83
C ALA A 365 11.23 6.91 5.98
N ASP A 366 10.28 6.02 5.68
CA ASP A 366 9.07 6.36 4.94
C ASP A 366 8.25 7.39 5.72
N ASP A 367 8.12 7.19 7.04
CA ASP A 367 7.42 8.08 7.98
C ASP A 367 7.99 9.49 8.10
N LEU A 368 9.30 9.63 7.98
CA LEU A 368 9.98 10.92 8.15
C LEU A 368 10.03 11.74 6.85
N ARG A 369 9.34 11.28 5.80
CA ARG A 369 9.35 11.85 4.45
C ARG A 369 7.96 12.12 3.92
N ALA A 370 7.88 12.67 2.72
CA ALA A 370 6.63 12.83 1.97
C ALA A 370 5.80 11.53 1.89
N MET A 371 6.47 10.36 1.87
CA MET A 371 5.82 9.05 1.86
C MET A 371 4.98 8.77 3.10
N GLY A 372 5.33 9.32 4.27
CA GLY A 372 4.62 9.09 5.52
C GLY A 372 3.18 9.59 5.46
N THR A 373 2.97 10.71 4.77
CA THR A 373 1.64 11.32 4.54
C THR A 373 0.98 10.90 3.21
N HIS A 374 1.62 10.03 2.43
CA HIS A 374 1.14 9.66 1.10
C HIS A 374 -0.17 8.85 1.21
N PRO A 375 -1.23 9.14 0.43
CA PRO A 375 -2.47 8.36 0.49
C PRO A 375 -2.28 6.90 0.07
N ALA A 376 -1.41 6.64 -0.90
CA ALA A 376 -0.99 5.28 -1.27
C ALA A 376 0.11 4.67 -0.36
N ALA A 377 0.43 5.26 0.81
CA ALA A 377 1.44 4.72 1.72
C ALA A 377 1.14 3.27 2.14
N LEU A 378 -0.12 2.86 2.16
CA LEU A 378 -0.54 1.47 2.39
C LEU A 378 0.18 0.48 1.45
N ILE A 379 0.34 0.83 0.18
CA ILE A 379 0.93 -0.02 -0.86
C ILE A 379 2.43 -0.20 -0.64
N PHE A 380 3.12 0.87 -0.27
CA PHE A 380 4.59 0.88 -0.15
C PHE A 380 5.08 0.47 1.24
N ARG A 381 4.40 0.96 2.28
CA ARG A 381 4.76 0.74 3.68
C ARG A 381 4.21 -0.58 4.22
N LYS A 382 3.09 -1.07 3.68
CA LYS A 382 2.52 -2.40 4.00
C LYS A 382 2.48 -2.72 5.51
N PRO A 383 1.99 -1.79 6.35
CA PRO A 383 2.15 -1.91 7.80
C PRO A 383 1.48 -3.17 8.36
N GLN A 384 0.31 -3.56 7.82
CA GLN A 384 -0.35 -4.80 8.25
C GLN A 384 0.49 -6.04 7.93
N GLN A 385 1.00 -6.17 6.70
CA GLN A 385 1.83 -7.32 6.31
C GLN A 385 3.13 -7.35 7.12
N ARG A 386 3.78 -6.19 7.32
CA ARG A 386 5.01 -6.09 8.13
C ARG A 386 4.75 -6.44 9.60
N ALA A 387 3.60 -6.05 10.14
CA ALA A 387 3.17 -6.41 11.49
C ALA A 387 2.94 -7.93 11.63
N GLU A 388 2.24 -8.54 10.68
CA GLU A 388 2.00 -9.99 10.65
C GLU A 388 3.30 -10.78 10.55
N VAL A 389 4.22 -10.34 9.67
CA VAL A 389 5.55 -10.94 9.53
C VAL A 389 6.34 -10.80 10.84
N LEU A 390 6.42 -9.59 11.42
CA LEU A 390 7.12 -9.37 12.69
C LEU A 390 6.55 -10.25 13.81
N ALA A 391 5.23 -10.39 13.90
CA ALA A 391 4.56 -11.21 14.89
C ALA A 391 4.88 -12.72 14.76
N ALA A 392 5.25 -13.17 13.55
CA ALA A 392 5.54 -14.56 13.23
C ALA A 392 7.00 -14.99 13.46
N VAL A 393 7.94 -14.05 13.67
CA VAL A 393 9.37 -14.34 13.91
C VAL A 393 9.59 -14.78 15.36
N THR A 394 9.38 -16.07 15.66
CA THR A 394 9.34 -16.58 17.04
C THR A 394 10.64 -16.36 17.81
N GLU A 395 11.81 -16.42 17.17
CA GLU A 395 13.10 -16.19 17.79
C GLU A 395 13.23 -14.78 18.40
N VAL A 396 12.62 -13.78 17.76
CA VAL A 396 12.56 -12.40 18.27
C VAL A 396 11.64 -12.31 19.50
N TRP A 397 10.54 -13.07 19.48
CA TRP A 397 9.52 -13.13 20.54
C TRP A 397 9.81 -14.12 21.68
N ASN A 398 10.84 -14.95 21.56
CA ASN A 398 11.23 -15.90 22.61
C ASN A 398 12.45 -15.44 23.42
N ASP A 399 13.32 -14.57 22.89
CA ASP A 399 14.47 -14.04 23.64
C ASP A 399 14.11 -12.81 24.51
N PRO A 400 14.13 -12.90 25.85
CA PRO A 400 13.80 -11.78 26.74
C PRO A 400 14.74 -10.58 26.58
N ARG A 401 15.98 -10.80 26.11
CA ARG A 401 16.99 -9.74 25.93
C ARG A 401 16.64 -8.80 24.78
N LEU A 402 15.71 -9.19 23.91
CA LEU A 402 15.27 -8.40 22.76
C LEU A 402 14.03 -7.55 23.06
N VAL A 403 13.48 -7.57 24.28
CA VAL A 403 12.23 -6.88 24.63
C VAL A 403 12.18 -5.42 24.18
N GLU A 404 13.21 -4.63 24.48
CA GLU A 404 13.28 -3.21 24.15
C GLU A 404 13.28 -3.00 22.62
N CYS A 405 14.03 -3.84 21.90
CA CYS A 405 14.07 -3.80 20.44
C CYS A 405 12.72 -4.17 19.83
N VAL A 406 12.02 -5.16 20.39
CA VAL A 406 10.69 -5.57 19.94
C VAL A 406 9.67 -4.46 20.16
N ILE A 407 9.68 -3.81 21.32
CA ILE A 407 8.82 -2.65 21.61
C ILE A 407 9.05 -1.53 20.58
N TRP A 408 10.30 -1.21 20.29
CA TRP A 408 10.65 -0.22 19.27
C TRP A 408 10.17 -0.63 17.87
N MET A 409 10.44 -1.86 17.44
CA MET A 409 10.01 -2.38 16.14
C MET A 409 8.49 -2.39 15.99
N CYS A 410 7.78 -2.90 16.98
CA CYS A 410 6.32 -2.94 16.99
C CYS A 410 5.75 -1.53 16.87
N THR A 411 6.23 -0.58 17.69
CA THR A 411 5.80 0.82 17.63
C THR A 411 5.93 1.36 16.22
N VAL A 412 7.16 1.41 15.69
CA VAL A 412 7.43 2.01 14.38
C VAL A 412 6.65 1.32 13.25
N VAL A 413 6.54 -0.01 13.24
CA VAL A 413 5.86 -0.74 12.16
C VAL A 413 4.36 -0.47 12.16
N VAL A 414 3.71 -0.45 13.33
CA VAL A 414 2.23 -0.41 13.43
C VAL A 414 1.65 0.98 13.59
N THR A 415 2.47 2.01 13.86
CA THR A 415 2.01 3.41 13.99
C THR A 415 2.52 4.28 12.83
N PRO A 416 2.00 4.09 11.60
CA PRO A 416 2.35 4.95 10.47
C PRO A 416 1.91 6.39 10.67
N GLN A 417 2.59 7.33 10.01
CA GLN A 417 2.20 8.75 10.04
C GLN A 417 0.79 8.94 9.48
N ASN A 418 0.50 8.33 8.33
CA ASN A 418 -0.84 8.28 7.78
C ASN A 418 -1.67 7.24 8.55
N ARG A 419 -2.41 7.69 9.56
CA ARG A 419 -3.23 6.81 10.42
C ARG A 419 -4.32 6.03 9.66
N GLN A 420 -4.66 6.43 8.44
CA GLN A 420 -5.73 5.79 7.65
C GLN A 420 -5.31 4.44 7.03
N ILE A 421 -4.02 4.08 7.08
CA ILE A 421 -3.51 2.89 6.38
C ILE A 421 -3.40 1.64 7.25
N VAL A 422 -3.76 1.71 8.53
CA VAL A 422 -3.69 0.56 9.44
C VAL A 422 -5.06 0.29 10.05
N CYS A 423 -5.44 -0.99 10.07
CA CYS A 423 -6.57 -1.46 10.86
C CYS A 423 -6.23 -1.31 12.34
N GLY A 424 -6.97 -0.44 13.04
CA GLY A 424 -6.72 -0.14 14.45
C GLY A 424 -6.73 -1.38 15.35
N GLU A 425 -7.49 -2.42 15.01
CA GLU A 425 -7.53 -3.65 15.80
C GLU A 425 -6.22 -4.43 15.76
N LYS A 426 -5.69 -4.71 14.55
CA LYS A 426 -4.41 -5.43 14.40
C LYS A 426 -3.23 -4.63 14.99
N GLN A 427 -3.27 -3.31 14.84
CA GLN A 427 -2.33 -2.40 15.49
C GLN A 427 -2.34 -2.55 17.01
N ARG A 428 -3.53 -2.46 17.62
CA ARG A 428 -3.71 -2.61 19.06
C ARG A 428 -3.24 -3.96 19.54
N GLN A 429 -3.59 -5.05 18.84
CA GLN A 429 -3.19 -6.40 19.22
C GLN A 429 -1.68 -6.58 19.25
N LEU A 430 -0.95 -6.12 18.23
CA LEU A 430 0.50 -6.28 18.19
C LEU A 430 1.21 -5.39 19.22
N LEU A 431 0.77 -4.14 19.39
CA LEU A 431 1.27 -3.26 20.45
C LEU A 431 1.02 -3.91 21.81
N ARG A 432 -0.22 -4.30 22.11
CA ARG A 432 -0.60 -4.96 23.37
C ARG A 432 0.22 -6.23 23.62
N LYS A 433 0.46 -7.06 22.60
CA LYS A 433 1.33 -8.24 22.69
C LYS A 433 2.76 -7.85 23.06
N SER A 434 3.34 -6.86 22.40
CA SER A 434 4.71 -6.37 22.68
C SER A 434 4.88 -5.88 24.12
N ILE A 435 3.80 -5.36 24.69
CA ILE A 435 3.76 -4.83 26.05
C ILE A 435 3.58 -5.98 27.02
N LEU A 436 2.37 -6.56 27.05
CA LEU A 436 1.92 -7.43 28.12
C LEU A 436 2.71 -8.73 28.22
N GLN A 437 3.31 -9.22 27.13
CA GLN A 437 4.11 -10.45 27.18
C GLN A 437 5.46 -10.25 27.86
N ARG A 438 6.00 -9.03 27.92
CA ARG A 438 7.42 -8.81 28.17
C ARG A 438 7.73 -7.66 29.13
N TYR A 439 6.77 -6.78 29.37
CA TYR A 439 6.94 -5.58 30.18
C TYR A 439 5.59 -5.21 30.82
N SER A 440 5.58 -4.84 32.10
CA SER A 440 4.42 -4.21 32.74
C SER A 440 4.68 -2.71 32.91
N PRO A 441 4.85 -1.92 31.82
CA PRO A 441 5.01 -0.49 31.95
C PRO A 441 3.72 0.05 32.55
N SER A 442 3.83 0.70 33.69
CA SER A 442 2.68 1.34 34.32
C SER A 442 2.40 2.71 33.69
N ASN A 443 3.35 3.24 32.89
CA ASN A 443 3.27 4.57 32.31
C ASN A 443 3.96 4.68 30.94
N TRP A 444 3.57 5.69 30.15
CA TRP A 444 4.17 5.99 28.85
C TRP A 444 5.64 6.44 28.92
N ASN A 445 6.08 7.03 30.02
CA ASN A 445 7.47 7.50 30.17
C ASN A 445 8.47 6.34 30.11
N ASP A 446 8.12 5.17 30.65
CA ASP A 446 8.94 3.97 30.57
C ASP A 446 9.11 3.53 29.10
N VAL A 447 8.01 3.54 28.34
CA VAL A 447 8.02 3.21 26.90
C VAL A 447 8.83 4.25 26.13
N ARG A 448 8.63 5.54 26.40
CA ARG A 448 9.39 6.64 25.80
C ARG A 448 10.89 6.45 26.01
N HIS A 449 11.32 6.08 27.22
CA HIS A 449 12.72 5.81 27.52
C HIS A 449 13.27 4.65 26.70
N ILE A 450 12.50 3.56 26.55
CA ILE A 450 12.85 2.43 25.69
C ILE A 450 13.01 2.88 24.23
N LEU A 451 12.06 3.66 23.70
CA LEU A 451 12.11 4.13 22.30
C LEU A 451 13.33 5.04 22.06
N GLN A 452 13.69 5.88 23.02
CA GLN A 452 14.87 6.77 22.97
C GLN A 452 16.21 6.03 22.98
N ARG A 453 16.24 4.75 23.40
CA ARG A 453 17.44 3.91 23.29
C ARG A 453 17.72 3.48 21.84
N PHE A 454 16.75 3.60 20.93
CA PHE A 454 16.89 3.31 19.50
C PHE A 454 16.74 4.61 18.67
N PHE A 455 16.49 4.49 17.36
CA PHE A 455 16.17 5.67 16.55
C PHE A 455 14.79 6.20 16.92
N TYR A 456 14.77 7.43 17.43
CA TYR A 456 13.61 8.12 17.95
C TYR A 456 13.47 9.48 17.27
N ASP A 457 12.29 9.76 16.73
CA ASP A 457 11.97 11.08 16.17
C ASP A 457 10.87 11.74 17.02
N PRO A 458 11.18 12.88 17.68
CA PRO A 458 10.21 13.57 18.53
C PRO A 458 8.94 14.01 17.80
N SER A 459 8.99 14.22 16.47
CA SER A 459 7.80 14.62 15.70
C SER A 459 6.74 13.51 15.65
N ARG A 460 7.09 12.28 16.05
CA ARG A 460 6.21 11.12 16.07
C ARG A 460 5.74 10.73 17.46
N GLU A 461 6.27 11.38 18.50
CA GLU A 461 6.00 11.05 19.89
C GLU A 461 4.51 11.00 20.22
N ASN A 462 3.75 12.04 19.84
CA ASN A 462 2.32 12.12 20.11
C ASN A 462 1.53 11.00 19.42
N ASP A 463 1.88 10.67 18.17
CA ASP A 463 1.24 9.57 17.45
C ASP A 463 1.49 8.22 18.13
N TRP A 464 2.72 8.03 18.61
CA TRP A 464 3.11 6.83 19.32
C TRP A 464 2.37 6.78 20.66
N GLU A 465 2.43 7.83 21.48
CA GLU A 465 1.75 7.90 22.77
C GLU A 465 0.25 7.59 22.66
N GLU A 466 -0.43 8.21 21.71
CA GLU A 466 -1.86 7.98 21.47
C GLU A 466 -2.15 6.53 21.09
N ALA A 467 -1.38 5.95 20.16
CA ALA A 467 -1.56 4.56 19.75
C ALA A 467 -1.31 3.57 20.91
N TRP A 468 -0.35 3.88 21.76
CA TRP A 468 -0.01 3.10 22.95
C TRP A 468 -1.12 3.16 24.01
N ASN A 469 -1.63 4.35 24.30
CA ASN A 469 -2.76 4.54 25.20
C ASN A 469 -4.01 3.82 24.68
N LEU A 470 -4.28 3.88 23.38
CA LEU A 470 -5.40 3.15 22.75
C LEU A 470 -5.23 1.63 22.78
N ALA A 471 -4.00 1.11 22.76
CA ALA A 471 -3.73 -0.32 22.84
C ALA A 471 -3.86 -0.88 24.26
N LEU A 472 -3.63 -0.03 25.27
CA LEU A 472 -3.71 -0.39 26.69
C LEU A 472 -5.06 -0.08 27.33
N ALA A 473 -5.85 0.81 26.75
CA ALA A 473 -7.22 1.04 27.20
C ALA A 473 -8.00 -0.29 27.17
N GLU A 474 -8.61 -0.63 28.30
CA GLU A 474 -9.50 -1.80 28.39
C GLU A 474 -10.59 -1.66 27.32
N LEU A 475 -10.68 -2.65 26.44
CA LEU A 475 -11.90 -2.83 25.67
C LEU A 475 -12.95 -3.29 26.70
N PRO A 476 -14.15 -2.68 26.75
CA PRO A 476 -15.27 -3.35 27.37
C PRO A 476 -15.38 -4.72 26.69
N ASP A 477 -15.51 -5.79 27.48
CA ASP A 477 -15.61 -7.17 27.02
C ASP A 477 -16.62 -7.26 25.87
N MET A 478 -16.12 -7.20 24.64
CA MET A 478 -16.83 -7.65 23.46
C MET A 478 -16.43 -9.10 23.20
N GLU A 479 -16.56 -9.93 24.24
CA GLU A 479 -16.93 -11.33 24.05
C GLU A 479 -18.29 -11.32 23.34
N ASN A 480 -18.27 -11.24 21.99
CA ASN A 480 -19.30 -11.70 21.03
C ASN A 480 -19.30 -10.98 19.66
N ASN A 481 -18.33 -10.11 19.34
CA ASN A 481 -18.24 -9.56 17.98
C ASN A 481 -17.15 -10.23 17.13
N ASP A 482 -17.41 -11.48 16.76
CA ASP A 482 -16.83 -12.13 15.56
C ASP A 482 -17.27 -11.43 14.24
N ASP A 483 -18.07 -10.38 14.32
CA ASP A 483 -18.65 -9.69 13.16
C ASP A 483 -17.74 -8.70 12.42
N CYS A 484 -16.45 -8.62 12.77
CA CYS A 484 -15.46 -8.05 11.84
C CYS A 484 -14.97 -9.06 10.77
N TYR A 485 -15.40 -10.34 10.83
CA TYR A 485 -15.02 -11.37 9.86
C TYR A 485 -16.18 -12.19 9.25
N SER A 486 -17.44 -11.95 9.61
CA SER A 486 -18.59 -12.70 9.05
C SER A 486 -19.01 -12.32 7.61
N ALA A 487 -18.42 -11.30 6.96
CA ALA A 487 -18.75 -10.95 5.56
C ALA A 487 -17.91 -11.67 4.49
N LEU A 488 -16.93 -12.51 4.88
CA LEU A 488 -16.11 -13.27 3.94
C LEU A 488 -15.92 -14.72 4.42
N HIS A 489 -17.02 -15.45 4.60
CA HIS A 489 -17.18 -16.88 4.30
C HIS A 489 -18.41 -17.45 5.04
N GLN A 490 -19.57 -17.47 4.37
CA GLN A 490 -20.58 -18.50 4.61
C GLN A 490 -20.72 -19.38 3.36
N PRO A 491 -20.73 -20.72 3.50
CA PRO A 491 -21.04 -21.63 2.40
C PRO A 491 -22.56 -21.67 2.23
N TYR A 492 -23.07 -21.19 1.10
CA TYR A 492 -24.43 -21.53 0.70
C TYR A 492 -24.46 -22.97 0.18
N ALA A 493 -25.29 -23.78 0.82
CA ALA A 493 -25.72 -25.10 0.37
C ALA A 493 -26.47 -25.02 -0.96
#